data_AF-A0A535GQH2-F1
#
_entry.id   AF-A0A535GQH2-F1
#
_cell.length_a   1.000
_cell.length_b   1.000
_cell.length_c   1.000
_cell.angle_alpha   90.00
_cell.angle_beta   90.00
_cell.angle_gamma   90.00
#
_symmetry.space_group_name_H-M   'P 1'
#
loop_
_entity.id
_entity.type
_entity.pdbx_description
1 polymer ?
#
loop_
_entity_poly.entity_id
_entity_poly.type
_entity_poly.pdbx_seq_one_letter_code
_entity_poly.pdbx_strand_id
1 'polypeptide(L)' 'MSDLLAARAQMGTSLAFHIIFASLGIGLPLLLCIAEGLALRYKDSGWMTLTRRWTQAFALLFAIGAVSG' A
#
# COMPACT_ATOMS: atom_id res chain seq x y z
N MET A 1 -9.23 -30.96 -18.46
CA MET A 1 -10.26 -29.99 -17.99
C MET A 1 -9.95 -29.44 -16.60
N SER A 2 -9.31 -30.22 -15.71
CA SER A 2 -8.79 -29.77 -14.40
C SER A 2 -7.76 -28.65 -14.50
N ASP A 3 -6.85 -28.71 -15.47
CA ASP A 3 -5.70 -27.80 -15.54
C ASP A 3 -6.11 -26.35 -15.85
N LEU A 4 -7.13 -26.17 -16.69
CA LEU A 4 -7.66 -24.84 -17.00
C LEU A 4 -8.32 -24.21 -15.75
N LEU A 5 -9.02 -25.02 -14.96
CA LEU A 5 -9.67 -24.55 -13.73
C LEU A 5 -8.62 -24.24 -12.66
N ALA A 6 -7.58 -25.07 -12.53
CA ALA A 6 -6.45 -24.85 -11.64
C ALA A 6 -5.67 -23.58 -12.02
N ALA A 7 -5.39 -23.36 -13.31
CA ALA A 7 -4.73 -22.15 -13.80
C ALA A 7 -5.55 -20.88 -13.50
N ARG A 8 -6.88 -20.92 -13.70
CA ARG A 8 -7.77 -19.80 -13.34
C ARG A 8 -7.81 -19.55 -11.84
N ALA A 9 -7.84 -20.59 -11.02
CA ALA A 9 -7.82 -20.47 -9.57
C ALA A 9 -6.48 -19.90 -9.07
N GLN A 10 -5.35 -20.33 -9.63
CA GLN A 10 -4.03 -19.79 -9.30
C GLN A 10 -3.92 -18.30 -9.66
N MET A 11 -4.36 -17.93 -10.87
CA MET A 11 -4.31 -16.53 -11.31
C MET A 11 -5.28 -15.65 -10.50
N GLY A 12 -6.48 -16.15 -10.20
CA GLY A 12 -7.46 -15.45 -9.38
C GLY A 12 -6.99 -15.24 -7.94
N THR A 13 -6.36 -16.25 -7.32
CA THR A 13 -5.82 -16.14 -5.96
C THR A 13 -4.62 -15.18 -5.89
N SER A 14 -3.70 -15.25 -6.86
CA SER A 14 -2.59 -14.30 -6.97
C SER A 14 -3.08 -12.86 -7.11
N LEU A 15 -4.03 -12.61 -8.01
CA LEU A 15 -4.60 -11.28 -8.24
C LEU A 15 -5.37 -10.77 -7.00
N ALA A 16 -6.13 -11.63 -6.34
CA ALA A 16 -6.86 -11.28 -5.13
C ALA A 16 -5.93 -10.87 -3.98
N PHE A 17 -4.77 -11.51 -3.85
CA PHE A 17 -3.74 -11.08 -2.90
C PHE A 17 -3.15 -9.73 -3.33
N HIS A 18 -2.73 -9.61 -4.60
CA HIS A 18 -2.08 -8.40 -5.10
C HIS A 18 -2.94 -7.14 -5.00
N ILE A 19 -4.25 -7.22 -5.29
CA ILE A 19 -5.15 -6.05 -5.33
C ILE A 19 -5.29 -5.36 -3.96
N ILE A 20 -5.19 -6.12 -2.86
CA ILE A 20 -5.26 -5.59 -1.49
C ILE A 20 -4.04 -4.69 -1.24
N PHE A 21 -2.85 -5.16 -1.60
CA PHE A 21 -1.63 -4.36 -1.43
C PHE A 21 -1.52 -3.25 -2.46
N ALA A 22 -1.98 -3.46 -3.69
CA ALA A 22 -1.96 -2.43 -4.74
C ALA A 22 -2.86 -1.23 -4.38
N SER A 23 -4.08 -1.49 -3.89
CA SER A 23 -5.01 -0.41 -3.48
C SER A 23 -4.46 0.40 -2.30
N LEU A 24 -3.92 -0.26 -1.27
CA LEU A 24 -3.23 0.39 -0.16
C LEU A 24 -1.98 1.14 -0.61
N GLY A 25 -1.24 0.56 -1.56
CA GLY A 25 -0.05 1.10 -2.19
C GLY A 25 -0.29 2.43 -2.90
N ILE A 26 -1.50 2.67 -3.41
CA ILE A 26 -1.88 3.92 -4.09
C ILE A 26 -2.52 4.92 -3.12
N GLY A 27 -3.36 4.46 -2.18
CA GLY A 27 -4.10 5.34 -1.27
C GLY A 27 -3.26 5.96 -0.15
N LEU A 28 -2.40 5.15 0.50
CA LEU A 28 -1.57 5.60 1.62
C LEU A 28 -0.53 6.68 1.27
N PRO A 29 0.19 6.64 0.12
CA PRO A 29 1.16 7.68 -0.19
C PRO A 29 0.49 9.03 -0.44
N LEU A 30 -0.72 9.05 -1.01
CA LEU A 30 -1.49 10.29 -1.14
C LEU A 30 -1.81 10.89 0.24
N LEU A 31 -2.24 10.06 1.20
CA LEU A 31 -2.51 10.49 2.57
C LEU A 31 -1.24 10.99 3.29
N LEU A 32 -0.11 10.31 3.09
CA LEU A 32 1.19 10.72 3.63
C LEU A 32 1.63 12.08 3.09
N CYS A 33 1.51 12.32 1.79
CA CYS A 33 1.79 13.62 1.17
C CYS A 33 0.91 14.73 1.75
N ILE A 34 -0.38 14.46 1.98
CA ILE A 34 -1.29 15.43 2.60
C ILE A 34 -0.89 15.70 4.06
N ALA A 35 -0.60 14.66 4.84
CA ALA A 35 -0.20 14.80 6.24
C ALA A 35 1.13 15.56 6.38
N GLU A 36 2.10 15.30 5.52
CA GLU A 36 3.37 16.05 5.45
C GLU A 36 3.13 17.52 5.03
N GLY A 37 2.29 17.76 4.02
CA GLY A 37 1.92 19.11 3.60
C GLY A 37 1.25 19.92 4.72
N LEU A 38 0.38 19.28 5.51
CA LEU A 38 -0.24 19.87 6.70
C LEU A 38 0.81 20.14 7.79
N ALA A 39 1.71 19.19 8.05
CA ALA A 39 2.79 19.35 9.03
C ALA A 39 3.67 20.57 8.70
N LEU A 40 4.03 20.75 7.42
CA LEU A 40 4.83 21.87 6.94
C LEU A 40 4.07 23.20 7.01
N ARG A 41 2.77 23.20 6.67
CA ARG A 41 1.93 24.40 6.69
C ARG A 41 1.64 24.90 8.10
N TYR A 42 1.29 24.01 9.01
CA TYR A 42 0.92 24.34 10.39
C TYR A 42 2.10 24.31 11.36
N LYS A 43 3.29 23.87 10.92
CA LYS A 43 4.50 23.66 11.73
C LYS A 43 4.23 22.79 12.97
N ASP A 44 3.34 21.81 12.81
CA ASP A 44 2.90 20.94 13.90
C ASP A 44 3.70 19.63 13.90
N SER A 45 4.43 19.42 15.00
CA SER A 45 5.24 18.22 15.24
C SER A 45 4.43 16.92 15.33
N GLY A 46 3.13 17.00 15.65
CA GLY A 46 2.24 15.84 15.72
C GLY A 46 2.02 15.21 14.35
N TRP A 47 1.70 16.03 13.34
CA TRP A 47 1.53 15.58 11.96
C TRP A 47 2.85 15.03 11.38
N MET A 48 3.99 15.65 11.70
CA MET A 48 5.31 15.15 11.29
C MET A 48 5.61 13.76 11.89
N THR A 49 5.28 13.55 13.16
CA THR A 49 5.47 12.26 13.84
C THR A 49 4.56 11.18 13.25
N LEU A 50 3.32 11.54 12.91
CA LEU A 50 2.37 10.65 12.24
C LEU A 50 2.91 10.21 10.89
N THR A 51 3.29 11.17 10.03
CA THR A 51 3.86 10.90 8.70
C THR A 51 5.05 9.96 8.81
N ARG A 52 6.02 10.24 9.70
CA ARG A 52 7.23 9.42 9.83
C ARG A 52 6.95 7.97 10.23
N ARG A 53 5.99 7.75 11.12
CA ARG A 53 5.57 6.39 11.53
C ARG A 53 4.82 5.67 10.43
N TRP A 54 3.91 6.37 9.75
CA TRP A 54 3.10 5.78 8.68
C TRP A 54 3.93 5.48 7.43
N THR A 55 4.96 6.27 7.12
CA THR A 55 5.88 5.99 6.00
C THR A 55 6.63 4.66 6.20
N GLN A 56 7.01 4.30 7.43
CA GLN A 56 7.65 3.01 7.70
C GLN A 56 6.71 1.83 7.45
N ALA A 57 5.45 1.93 7.90
CA ALA A 57 4.44 0.91 7.63
C ALA A 57 4.10 0.82 6.13
N PHE A 58 3.99 1.97 5.46
CA PHE A 58 3.78 2.04 4.02
C PHE A 58 4.91 1.37 3.23
N ALA A 59 6.18 1.58 3.61
CA ALA A 59 7.32 0.96 2.92
C ALA A 59 7.24 -0.58 2.95
N LEU A 60 6.80 -1.16 4.07
CA LEU A 60 6.61 -2.61 4.18
C LEU A 60 5.45 -3.11 3.31
N LEU A 61 4.31 -2.41 3.35
CA LEU A 61 3.15 -2.74 2.50
C LEU A 61 3.49 -2.62 1.01
N PHE A 62 4.25 -1.60 0.64
CA PHE A 62 4.70 -1.37 -0.72
C PHE A 62 5.64 -2.49 -1.19
N ALA A 63 6.58 -2.94 -0.36
CA ALA A 63 7.47 -4.06 -0.69
C ALA A 63 6.69 -5.36 -0.97
N ILE A 64 5.68 -5.67 -0.15
CA ILE A 64 4.83 -6.86 -0.35
C ILE A 64 3.99 -6.71 -1.63
N GLY A 65 3.44 -5.52 -1.87
CA GLY A 65 2.72 -5.21 -3.11
C GLY A 65 3.60 -5.40 -4.34
N ALA A 66 4.82 -4.89 -4.33
CA ALA A 66 5.75 -4.99 -5.47
C ALA A 66 6.18 -6.43 -5.80
N VAL A 67 6.31 -7.30 -4.79
CA VAL A 67 6.71 -8.71 -4.99
C VAL A 67 5.53 -9.60 -5.40
N SER A 68 4.30 -9.21 -5.05
CA SER A 68 3.10 -10.00 -5.39
C SER A 68 2.52 -9.71 -6.77
N GLY A 69 3.00 -8.65 -7.44
CA GLY A 69 2.55 -8.21 -8.76
C GLY A 69 3.21 -8.93 -9.91
#